data_AF-A0A820X405-F1
#
_entry.id   AF-A0A820X405-F1
#
_cell.length_a   1.000
_cell.length_b   1.000
_cell.length_c   1.000
_cell.angle_alpha   90.00
_cell.angle_beta   90.00
_cell.angle_gamma   90.00
#
_symmetry.space_group_name_H-M   'P 1'
#
loop_
_entity.id
_entity.type
_entity.pdbx_description
1 polymer ?
#
loop_
_entity_poly.entity_id
_entity_poly.type
_entity_poly.pdbx_seq_one_letter_code
_entity_poly.pdbx_strand_id
1 'polypeptide(L)'
;MGLRCDDSLRKIEFHFATTIAIPQSILIHFIYVPSKPNSNSSLPPPDPIRSTLISKLKFNENSTFSYYGGTFHLIFVEFHQNYYLALLQHNSTLPMHISTTIMPENRCSPINELFDDHIQMLPRWHRAKYYHIPCQKHSNLVCFYDNDYFMCLCDIDRHANCFKFDYRPVDNCFGYNYCENDAQCYLDNITCPTSFSCACK
;
A
#
# COMPACT_ATOMS: atom_id res chain seq x y z
N MET A 1 13.78 19.80 21.18
CA MET A 1 13.16 20.78 20.25
C MET A 1 12.19 20.00 19.40
N GLY A 2 10.90 19.99 19.77
CA GLY A 2 9.89 19.17 19.10
C GLY A 2 9.42 19.86 17.84
N LEU A 3 9.55 19.20 16.69
CA LEU A 3 8.89 19.63 15.46
C LEU A 3 7.38 19.64 15.73
N ARG A 4 6.72 20.77 15.52
CA ARG A 4 5.25 20.85 15.60
C ARG A 4 4.69 20.08 14.40
N CYS A 5 4.03 18.97 14.69
CA CYS A 5 3.33 18.18 13.70
C CYS A 5 1.89 18.67 13.64
N ASP A 6 1.66 19.67 12.78
CA ASP A 6 0.36 20.30 12.60
C ASP A 6 -0.23 19.91 11.24
N ASP A 7 -0.41 18.59 11.08
CA ASP A 7 -0.96 18.02 9.85
C ASP A 7 -2.48 17.89 9.98
N SER A 8 -3.21 18.56 9.09
CA SER A 8 -4.68 18.46 9.03
C SER A 8 -5.13 17.02 8.72
N LEU A 9 -5.80 16.40 9.69
CA LEU A 9 -6.35 15.05 9.54
C LEU A 9 -7.43 15.01 8.46
N ARG A 10 -7.32 14.04 7.54
CA ARG A 10 -8.30 13.77 6.48
C ARG A 10 -9.10 12.55 6.82
N LYS A 11 -10.41 12.60 6.61
CA LYS A 11 -11.27 11.41 6.75
C LYS A 11 -11.26 10.65 5.43
N ILE A 12 -10.89 9.38 5.50
CA ILE A 12 -10.87 8.48 4.35
C ILE A 12 -11.81 7.32 4.65
N GLU A 13 -12.88 7.22 3.87
CA GLU A 13 -13.90 6.17 3.96
C GLU A 13 -13.63 5.08 2.93
N PHE A 14 -13.64 3.84 3.40
CA PHE A 14 -13.43 2.63 2.61
C PHE A 14 -14.73 1.85 2.63
N HIS A 15 -15.36 1.70 1.46
CA HIS A 15 -16.53 0.86 1.25
C HIS A 15 -16.09 -0.41 0.54
N PHE A 16 -16.62 -1.55 0.94
CA PHE A 16 -16.28 -2.83 0.36
C PHE A 16 -17.49 -3.43 -0.35
N ALA A 17 -17.26 -3.97 -1.54
CA ALA A 17 -18.29 -4.71 -2.26
C ALA A 17 -18.80 -5.89 -1.41
N THR A 18 -20.09 -6.19 -1.51
CA THR A 18 -20.74 -7.28 -0.76
C THR A 18 -20.17 -8.66 -1.08
N THR A 19 -19.48 -8.80 -2.20
CA THR A 19 -18.79 -10.02 -2.65
C THR A 19 -17.45 -10.26 -1.95
N ILE A 20 -16.95 -9.30 -1.19
CA ILE A 20 -15.67 -9.41 -0.47
C ILE A 20 -15.95 -9.80 0.99
N ALA A 21 -15.40 -10.92 1.43
CA ALA A 21 -15.41 -11.32 2.83
C ALA A 21 -14.31 -10.58 3.59
N ILE A 22 -14.69 -9.54 4.36
CA ILE A 22 -13.75 -8.68 5.08
C ILE A 22 -13.64 -9.16 6.53
N PRO A 23 -12.44 -9.27 7.11
CA PRO A 23 -12.28 -9.59 8.52
C PRO A 23 -12.62 -8.39 9.42
N GLN A 24 -12.60 -8.61 10.73
CA GLN A 24 -12.84 -7.56 11.73
C GLN A 24 -11.74 -6.49 11.79
N SER A 25 -10.56 -6.76 11.25
CA SER A 25 -9.45 -5.81 11.18
C SER A 25 -8.73 -5.92 9.86
N ILE A 26 -8.40 -4.77 9.29
CA ILE A 26 -7.64 -4.63 8.04
C ILE A 26 -6.42 -3.74 8.30
N LEU A 27 -5.42 -3.85 7.43
CA LEU A 27 -4.32 -2.90 7.37
C LEU A 27 -4.53 -1.94 6.20
N ILE A 28 -4.21 -0.67 6.42
CA ILE A 28 -4.33 0.39 5.42
C ILE A 28 -2.93 0.97 5.24
N HIS A 29 -2.36 0.78 4.06
CA HIS A 29 -1.03 1.23 3.70
C HIS A 29 -1.11 2.50 2.86
N PHE A 30 -0.60 3.59 3.40
CA PHE A 30 -0.45 4.87 2.71
C PHE A 30 0.95 4.93 2.12
N ILE A 31 1.05 5.06 0.80
CA ILE A 31 2.33 5.13 0.09
C ILE A 31 2.56 6.56 -0.39
N TYR A 32 3.62 7.18 0.10
CA TYR A 32 4.14 8.44 -0.38
C TYR A 32 5.29 8.18 -1.35
N VAL A 33 5.19 8.70 -2.58
CA VAL A 33 6.25 8.63 -3.58
C VAL A 33 6.94 10.00 -3.59
N PRO A 34 8.15 10.13 -3.02
CA PRO A 34 8.81 11.43 -2.98
C PRO A 34 9.29 11.83 -4.38
N SER A 35 9.09 13.10 -4.72
CA SER A 35 9.60 13.64 -5.97
C SER A 35 11.13 13.71 -5.96
N LYS A 36 11.76 13.63 -7.14
CA LYS A 36 13.21 13.87 -7.25
C LYS A 36 13.54 15.26 -6.68
N PRO A 37 14.59 15.37 -5.84
CA PRO A 37 14.91 16.65 -5.20
C PRO A 37 15.28 17.74 -6.22
N ASN A 38 15.77 17.39 -7.42
CA ASN A 38 16.04 18.31 -8.54
C ASN A 38 15.98 17.58 -9.91
N SER A 39 15.50 18.22 -10.97
CA SER A 39 15.48 17.66 -12.35
C SER A 39 16.88 17.36 -12.91
N ASN A 40 17.90 18.05 -12.39
CA ASN A 40 19.30 17.92 -12.83
C ASN A 40 20.12 16.98 -11.94
N SER A 41 19.50 16.35 -10.94
CA SER A 41 20.17 15.37 -10.10
C SER A 41 20.28 14.02 -10.82
N SER A 42 21.50 13.50 -10.88
CA SER A 42 21.78 12.12 -11.35
C SER A 42 21.42 11.06 -10.30
N LEU A 43 21.05 11.46 -9.08
CA LEU A 43 20.63 10.52 -8.05
C LEU A 43 19.28 9.88 -8.42
N PRO A 44 19.12 8.57 -8.15
CA PRO A 44 17.83 7.92 -8.31
C PRO A 44 16.78 8.60 -7.42
N PRO A 45 15.50 8.60 -7.81
CA PRO A 45 14.44 9.02 -6.91
C PRO A 45 14.49 8.13 -5.65
N PRO A 46 14.21 8.70 -4.46
CA PRO A 46 14.15 7.92 -3.23
C PRO A 46 13.05 6.86 -3.31
N ASP A 47 13.25 5.76 -2.57
CA ASP A 47 12.24 4.71 -2.42
C ASP A 47 10.93 5.30 -1.84
N PRO A 48 9.76 4.78 -2.24
CA PRO A 48 8.51 5.18 -1.62
C PRO A 48 8.47 4.89 -0.12
N ILE A 49 7.84 5.80 0.61
CA ILE A 49 7.67 5.72 2.07
C ILE A 49 6.28 5.18 2.34
N ARG A 50 6.18 4.20 3.25
CA ARG A 50 4.90 3.60 3.65
C ARG A 50 4.57 3.91 5.10
N SER A 51 3.36 4.42 5.34
CA SER A 51 2.71 4.41 6.66
C SER A 51 1.64 3.34 6.69
N THR A 52 1.43 2.67 7.83
CA THR A 52 0.38 1.65 7.96
C THR A 52 -0.51 1.94 9.16
N LEU A 53 -1.82 1.93 8.94
CA LEU A 53 -2.83 2.00 9.99
C LEU A 53 -3.58 0.68 10.11
N ILE A 54 -3.93 0.30 11.33
CA ILE A 54 -4.91 -0.77 11.57
C ILE A 54 -6.29 -0.13 11.65
N SER A 55 -7.23 -0.62 10.85
CA SER A 55 -8.63 -0.23 10.95
C SER A 55 -9.49 -1.42 11.36
N LYS A 56 -10.38 -1.18 12.32
CA LYS A 56 -11.33 -2.18 12.81
C LYS A 56 -12.69 -1.95 12.16
N LEU A 57 -13.29 -3.02 11.66
CA LEU A 57 -14.65 -3.03 11.17
C LEU A 57 -15.58 -3.52 12.28
N LYS A 58 -16.73 -2.87 12.41
CA LYS A 58 -17.80 -3.39 13.25
C LYS A 58 -18.45 -4.59 12.57
N PHE A 59 -19.07 -5.44 13.38
CA PHE A 59 -19.79 -6.60 12.88
C PHE A 59 -20.91 -6.19 11.91
N ASN A 60 -21.02 -6.88 10.77
CA ASN A 60 -21.97 -6.60 9.68
C ASN A 60 -21.85 -5.21 9.00
N GLU A 61 -20.74 -4.49 9.18
CA GLU A 61 -20.47 -3.28 8.40
C GLU A 61 -19.55 -3.59 7.22
N ASN A 62 -19.93 -3.12 6.03
CA ASN A 62 -19.13 -3.23 4.80
C ASN A 62 -18.32 -1.97 4.54
N SER A 63 -18.09 -1.16 5.57
CA SER A 63 -17.32 0.06 5.44
C SER A 63 -16.58 0.39 6.72
N THR A 64 -15.46 1.08 6.58
CA THR A 64 -14.76 1.69 7.70
C THR A 64 -14.18 3.03 7.27
N PHE A 65 -13.66 3.79 8.22
CA PHE A 65 -12.94 5.01 7.92
C PHE A 65 -11.67 5.12 8.76
N SER A 66 -10.76 5.97 8.33
CA SER A 66 -9.58 6.31 9.10
C SER A 66 -9.25 7.78 8.91
N TYR A 67 -8.61 8.36 9.93
CA TYR A 67 -8.07 9.71 9.85
C TYR A 67 -6.57 9.61 9.54
N TYR A 68 -6.13 10.33 8.52
CA TYR A 68 -4.72 10.36 8.13
C TYR A 68 -4.27 11.80 7.85
N GLY A 69 -3.18 12.22 8.49
CA GLY A 69 -2.62 13.58 8.33
C GLY A 69 -1.49 13.67 7.31
N GLY A 70 -0.84 12.55 6.97
CA GLY A 70 0.32 12.55 6.08
C GLY A 70 -0.03 12.76 4.61
N THR A 71 0.99 13.04 3.81
CA THR A 71 0.89 13.02 2.34
C THR A 71 0.96 11.58 1.83
N PHE A 72 0.19 11.27 0.79
CA PHE A 72 0.19 9.97 0.15
C PHE A 72 -0.23 10.11 -1.32
N HIS A 73 0.15 9.12 -2.13
CA HIS A 73 -0.22 9.00 -3.54
C HIS A 73 -1.00 7.71 -3.80
N LEU A 74 -0.74 6.66 -3.01
CA LEU A 74 -1.42 5.37 -3.13
C LEU A 74 -1.99 4.96 -1.78
N ILE A 75 -3.13 4.28 -1.81
CA ILE A 75 -3.65 3.56 -0.66
C ILE A 75 -3.86 2.10 -1.06
N PHE A 76 -3.24 1.19 -0.32
CA PHE A 76 -3.56 -0.23 -0.37
C PHE A 76 -4.29 -0.65 0.90
N VAL A 77 -5.24 -1.55 0.76
CA VAL A 77 -5.88 -2.23 1.89
C VAL A 77 -5.44 -3.69 1.86
N GLU A 78 -4.92 -4.16 2.99
CA GLU A 78 -4.47 -5.54 3.18
C GLU A 78 -5.37 -6.27 4.17
N PHE A 79 -5.83 -7.45 3.76
CA PHE A 79 -6.49 -8.43 4.62
C PHE A 79 -6.43 -9.81 4.00
N HIS A 80 -6.46 -10.85 4.85
CA HIS A 80 -6.33 -12.24 4.41
C HIS A 80 -5.14 -12.46 3.46
N GLN A 81 -4.01 -11.78 3.71
CA GLN A 81 -2.79 -11.83 2.87
C GLN A 81 -2.99 -11.38 1.42
N ASN A 82 -4.05 -10.63 1.14
CA ASN A 82 -4.32 -10.05 -0.17
C ASN A 82 -4.26 -8.53 -0.07
N TYR A 83 -3.73 -7.92 -1.12
CA TYR A 83 -3.65 -6.47 -1.28
C TYR A 83 -4.71 -5.99 -2.25
N TYR A 84 -5.37 -4.89 -1.93
CA TYR A 84 -6.35 -4.23 -2.78
C TYR A 84 -5.93 -2.80 -3.00
N LEU A 85 -5.86 -2.35 -4.25
CA LEU A 85 -5.64 -0.95 -4.57
C LEU A 85 -6.91 -0.16 -4.28
N ALA A 86 -6.92 0.56 -3.16
CA ALA A 86 -8.07 1.34 -2.73
C ALA A 86 -8.07 2.75 -3.35
N LEU A 87 -6.90 3.34 -3.60
CA LEU A 87 -6.82 4.66 -4.21
C LEU A 87 -5.50 4.85 -4.95
N LEU A 88 -5.59 5.43 -6.14
CA LEU A 88 -4.47 6.00 -6.89
C LEU A 88 -4.75 7.49 -7.09
N GLN A 89 -3.99 8.33 -6.39
CA GLN A 89 -4.14 9.77 -6.43
C GLN A 89 -3.23 10.38 -7.51
N HIS A 90 -3.85 11.07 -8.48
CA HIS A 90 -3.13 11.83 -9.51
C HIS A 90 -3.08 13.34 -9.26
N ASN A 91 -3.96 13.87 -8.41
CA ASN A 91 -4.07 15.32 -8.21
C ASN A 91 -3.17 15.80 -7.07
N SER A 92 -2.56 16.97 -7.28
CA SER A 92 -1.70 17.66 -6.33
C SER A 92 -2.42 18.08 -5.03
N THR A 93 -3.75 18.19 -5.08
CA THR A 93 -4.60 18.56 -3.94
C THR A 93 -5.52 17.40 -3.54
N LEU A 94 -5.43 16.99 -2.28
CA LEU A 94 -6.30 15.99 -1.67
C LEU A 94 -7.47 16.68 -0.96
N PRO A 95 -8.73 16.24 -1.19
CA PRO A 95 -9.87 16.77 -0.44
C PRO A 95 -9.79 16.36 1.04
N MET A 96 -10.49 17.10 1.91
CA MET A 96 -10.54 16.77 3.35
C MET A 96 -11.29 15.46 3.63
N HIS A 97 -12.21 15.09 2.74
CA HIS A 97 -12.97 13.84 2.79
C HIS A 97 -12.74 13.08 1.49
N ILE A 98 -12.36 11.82 1.60
CA ILE A 98 -12.15 10.89 0.49
C ILE A 98 -13.05 9.68 0.75
N SER A 99 -13.81 9.27 -0.25
CA SER A 99 -14.57 8.02 -0.22
C SER A 99 -14.10 7.15 -1.37
N THR A 100 -13.75 5.90 -1.07
CA THR A 100 -13.35 4.91 -2.07
C THR A 100 -14.12 3.60 -1.90
N THR A 101 -14.35 2.91 -3.01
CA THR A 101 -15.00 1.60 -3.04
C THR A 101 -13.99 0.56 -3.50
N ILE A 102 -13.82 -0.47 -2.68
CA ILE A 102 -12.94 -1.62 -2.92
C ILE A 102 -13.80 -2.75 -3.47
N MET A 103 -13.48 -3.12 -4.70
CA MET A 103 -14.11 -4.17 -5.46
C MET A 103 -13.13 -5.35 -5.66
N PRO A 104 -13.62 -6.57 -5.97
CA PRO A 104 -12.75 -7.73 -6.20
C PRO A 104 -11.68 -7.50 -7.28
N GLU A 105 -12.02 -6.75 -8.33
CA GLU A 105 -11.10 -6.35 -9.41
C GLU A 105 -9.97 -5.43 -8.95
N ASN A 106 -10.10 -4.80 -7.77
CA ASN A 106 -9.02 -4.01 -7.18
C ASN A 106 -7.93 -4.88 -6.52
N ARG A 107 -8.12 -6.20 -6.42
CA ARG A 107 -7.13 -7.12 -5.87
C ARG A 107 -5.85 -7.10 -6.72
N CYS A 108 -4.72 -6.81 -6.07
CA CYS A 108 -3.42 -7.03 -6.66
C CYS A 108 -3.13 -8.52 -6.69
N SER A 109 -2.89 -9.07 -7.88
CA SER A 109 -2.62 -10.50 -8.01
C SER A 109 -1.15 -10.82 -7.69
N PRO A 110 -0.83 -11.92 -7.01
CA PRO A 110 0.55 -12.35 -6.89
C PRO A 110 1.09 -12.80 -8.26
N ILE A 111 2.39 -12.60 -8.49
CA ILE A 111 2.99 -12.86 -9.81
C ILE A 111 2.93 -14.33 -10.23
N ASN A 112 2.83 -15.25 -9.27
CA ASN A 112 2.68 -16.67 -9.52
C ASN A 112 1.31 -17.06 -10.12
N GLU A 113 0.29 -16.21 -9.96
CA GLU A 113 -1.00 -16.35 -10.64
C GLU A 113 -0.96 -15.81 -12.09
N LEU A 114 0.09 -15.06 -12.46
CA LEU A 114 0.13 -14.29 -13.71
C LEU A 114 1.19 -14.78 -14.72
N PHE A 115 2.29 -15.36 -14.25
CA PHE A 115 3.39 -15.81 -15.09
C PHE A 115 3.38 -17.32 -15.31
N ASP A 116 3.84 -17.74 -16.48
CA ASP A 116 4.15 -19.13 -16.74
C ASP A 116 5.33 -19.58 -15.85
N ASP A 117 5.34 -20.87 -15.46
CA ASP A 117 6.35 -21.44 -14.55
C ASP A 117 7.79 -21.12 -14.95
N HIS A 118 8.08 -21.12 -16.25
CA HIS A 118 9.40 -20.78 -16.78
C HIS A 118 9.86 -19.37 -16.42
N ILE A 119 8.96 -18.38 -16.46
CA ILE A 119 9.30 -17.00 -16.10
C ILE A 119 9.43 -16.89 -14.58
N GLN A 120 8.57 -17.57 -13.82
CA GLN A 120 8.64 -17.57 -12.35
C GLN A 120 9.99 -18.08 -11.83
N MET A 121 10.56 -19.10 -12.49
CA MET A 121 11.87 -19.67 -12.16
C MET A 121 13.06 -18.73 -12.43
N LEU A 122 12.88 -17.67 -13.22
CA LEU A 122 13.95 -16.72 -13.48
C LEU A 122 14.29 -15.91 -12.21
N PRO A 123 15.55 -15.46 -12.05
CA PRO A 123 15.90 -14.48 -11.02
C PRO A 123 15.04 -13.21 -11.12
N ARG A 124 14.75 -12.56 -9.99
CA ARG A 124 13.87 -11.38 -9.91
C ARG A 124 14.20 -10.29 -10.93
N TRP A 125 15.48 -9.97 -11.11
CA TRP A 125 15.93 -8.93 -12.06
C TRP A 125 15.72 -9.33 -13.53
N HIS A 126 15.68 -10.62 -13.84
CA HIS A 126 15.26 -11.12 -15.14
C HIS A 126 13.74 -11.05 -15.31
N ARG A 127 12.98 -11.43 -14.27
CA ARG A 127 11.51 -11.33 -14.29
C ARG A 127 11.02 -9.90 -14.50
N ALA A 128 11.73 -8.92 -13.95
CA ALA A 128 11.41 -7.50 -14.10
C ALA A 128 11.28 -7.05 -15.57
N LYS A 129 12.03 -7.68 -16.49
CA LYS A 129 11.92 -7.40 -17.95
C LYS A 129 10.56 -7.78 -18.53
N TYR A 130 9.84 -8.70 -17.87
CA TYR A 130 8.57 -9.24 -18.31
C TYR A 130 7.37 -8.63 -17.58
N TYR A 131 7.58 -7.72 -16.64
CA TYR A 131 6.51 -7.16 -15.80
C TYR A 131 5.44 -6.39 -16.58
N HIS A 132 5.71 -5.94 -17.81
CA HIS A 132 4.67 -5.35 -18.67
C HIS A 132 3.68 -6.39 -19.20
N ILE A 133 4.07 -7.67 -19.31
CA ILE A 133 3.25 -8.73 -19.91
C ILE A 133 1.92 -8.96 -19.18
N PRO A 134 1.84 -9.05 -17.83
CA PRO A 134 0.58 -9.26 -17.15
C PRO A 134 -0.39 -8.12 -17.39
N CYS A 135 0.10 -6.88 -17.37
CA CYS A 135 -0.72 -5.71 -17.68
C CYS A 135 -1.27 -5.78 -19.12
N GLN A 136 -0.47 -6.21 -20.09
CA GLN A 136 -0.90 -6.35 -21.49
C GLN A 136 -1.89 -7.49 -21.71
N LYS A 137 -1.71 -8.64 -21.02
CA LYS A 137 -2.57 -9.83 -21.18
C LYS A 137 -3.90 -9.72 -20.43
N HIS A 138 -3.91 -9.06 -19.27
CA HIS A 138 -5.08 -8.99 -18.39
C HIS A 138 -5.56 -7.55 -18.32
N SER A 139 -6.50 -7.15 -19.17
CA SER A 139 -6.98 -5.75 -19.27
C SER A 139 -7.60 -5.21 -17.97
N ASN A 140 -8.17 -6.09 -17.15
CA ASN A 140 -8.76 -5.77 -15.85
C ASN A 140 -7.76 -5.77 -14.69
N LEU A 141 -6.50 -6.16 -14.91
CA LEU A 141 -5.47 -6.15 -13.87
C LEU A 141 -5.07 -4.70 -13.57
N VAL A 142 -5.31 -4.27 -12.32
CA VAL A 142 -4.94 -2.93 -11.86
C VAL A 142 -3.57 -2.91 -11.18
N CYS A 143 -3.21 -3.99 -10.50
CA CYS A 143 -1.93 -4.13 -9.81
C CYS A 143 -1.55 -5.60 -9.64
N PHE A 144 -0.27 -5.85 -9.37
CA PHE A 144 0.25 -7.16 -9.02
C PHE A 144 1.53 -7.03 -8.21
N TYR A 145 2.01 -8.13 -7.64
CA TYR A 145 3.24 -8.12 -6.85
C TYR A 145 4.17 -9.31 -7.12
N ASP A 146 5.47 -9.03 -7.19
CA ASP A 146 6.52 -10.05 -7.30
C ASP A 146 7.15 -10.33 -5.93
N ASN A 147 6.69 -11.43 -5.32
CA ASN A 147 7.15 -11.88 -4.00
C ASN A 147 7.08 -10.74 -2.97
N ASP A 148 7.86 -10.87 -1.91
CA ASP A 148 7.95 -9.88 -0.83
C ASP A 148 8.78 -8.63 -1.20
N TYR A 149 8.88 -8.21 -2.48
CA TYR A 149 9.76 -7.08 -2.85
C TYR A 149 9.19 -5.98 -3.75
N PHE A 150 8.41 -6.30 -4.78
CA PHE A 150 7.89 -5.28 -5.69
C PHE A 150 6.36 -5.28 -5.70
N MET A 151 5.78 -4.09 -5.64
CA MET A 151 4.38 -3.83 -5.99
C MET A 151 4.36 -3.10 -7.32
N CYS A 152 3.50 -3.54 -8.23
CA CYS A 152 3.39 -3.01 -9.58
C CYS A 152 1.96 -2.55 -9.84
N LEU A 153 1.83 -1.37 -10.48
CA LEU A 153 0.57 -0.84 -10.98
C LEU A 153 0.55 -0.97 -12.50
N CYS A 154 -0.59 -1.34 -13.08
CA CYS A 154 -0.79 -1.30 -14.52
C CYS A 154 -1.35 0.06 -14.92
N ASP A 155 -0.62 0.80 -15.75
CA ASP A 155 -1.07 2.10 -16.25
C ASP A 155 -2.09 1.98 -17.40
N ILE A 156 -2.51 3.13 -17.91
CA ILE A 156 -3.47 3.23 -19.03
C ILE A 156 -2.91 2.63 -20.33
N ASP A 157 -1.60 2.71 -20.54
CA ASP A 157 -0.89 2.17 -21.70
C ASP A 157 -0.53 0.68 -21.51
N ARG A 158 -0.99 0.08 -20.41
CA ARG A 158 -0.75 -1.31 -20.00
C ARG A 158 0.73 -1.61 -19.77
N HIS A 159 1.49 -0.61 -19.34
CA HIS A 159 2.82 -0.81 -18.78
C HIS A 159 2.73 -1.01 -17.27
N ALA A 160 3.60 -1.87 -16.74
CA ALA A 160 3.81 -1.99 -15.31
C ALA A 160 4.72 -0.86 -14.81
N ASN A 161 4.24 -0.13 -13.81
CA ASN A 161 5.04 0.79 -13.01
C ASN A 161 5.24 0.19 -11.63
N CYS A 162 6.46 -0.23 -11.35
CA CYS A 162 6.79 -0.99 -10.16
C CYS A 162 7.66 -0.20 -9.20
N PHE A 163 7.37 -0.35 -7.92
CA PHE A 163 8.16 0.22 -6.85
C PHE A 163 8.43 -0.81 -5.76
N LYS A 164 9.51 -0.59 -5.02
CA LYS A 164 9.86 -1.45 -3.90
C LYS A 164 8.75 -1.35 -2.84
N PHE A 165 8.25 -2.50 -2.44
CA PHE A 165 7.23 -2.64 -1.41
C PHE A 165 7.71 -3.74 -0.47
N ASP A 166 8.10 -3.36 0.75
CA ASP A 166 8.56 -4.33 1.75
C ASP A 166 7.35 -4.94 2.44
N TYR A 167 7.02 -6.20 2.19
CA TYR A 167 5.78 -6.82 2.71
C TYR A 167 5.87 -7.13 4.21
N ARG A 168 7.08 -7.08 4.79
CA ARG A 168 7.33 -7.28 6.21
C ARG A 168 8.23 -6.16 6.71
N PRO A 169 7.70 -4.93 6.85
CA PRO A 169 8.51 -3.86 7.38
C PRO A 169 9.02 -4.28 8.75
N VAL A 170 10.33 -4.18 8.95
CA VAL A 170 10.90 -4.25 10.30
C VAL A 170 10.66 -2.90 10.98
N ASP A 171 9.39 -2.50 11.09
CA ASP A 171 8.98 -1.33 11.84
C ASP A 171 8.98 -1.72 13.32
N ASN A 172 10.12 -1.57 13.98
CA ASN A 172 10.25 -1.78 15.42
C ASN A 172 9.82 -0.56 16.24
N CYS A 173 9.01 0.34 15.65
CA CYS A 173 8.56 1.58 16.26
C CYS A 173 9.71 2.39 16.91
N PHE A 174 10.75 2.68 16.12
CA PHE A 174 12.01 3.32 16.54
C PHE A 174 12.80 2.56 17.61
N GLY A 175 12.64 1.23 17.66
CA GLY A 175 13.29 0.36 18.62
C GLY A 175 12.59 0.31 19.99
N TYR A 176 11.49 1.03 20.15
CA TYR A 176 10.67 0.94 21.35
C TYR A 176 9.77 -0.29 21.22
N ASN A 177 10.07 -1.33 22.01
CA ASN A 177 9.36 -2.60 22.01
C ASN A 177 7.99 -2.48 22.71
N TYR A 178 7.09 -1.67 22.16
CA TYR A 178 5.75 -1.46 22.72
C TYR A 178 4.82 -2.65 22.50
N CYS A 179 5.11 -3.48 21.51
CA CYS A 179 4.30 -4.63 21.15
C CYS A 179 4.88 -5.91 21.77
N GLU A 180 4.16 -6.51 22.71
CA GLU A 180 4.54 -7.77 23.34
C GLU A 180 4.31 -8.99 22.41
N ASN A 181 4.84 -10.16 22.80
CA ASN A 181 4.62 -11.45 22.12
C ASN A 181 5.00 -11.46 20.63
N ASP A 182 6.10 -10.78 20.26
CA ASP A 182 6.59 -10.66 18.89
C ASP A 182 5.52 -10.14 17.89
N ALA A 183 4.55 -9.37 18.39
CA ALA A 183 3.55 -8.70 17.58
C ALA A 183 4.20 -7.63 16.70
N GLN A 184 3.65 -7.46 15.50
CA GLN A 184 4.13 -6.47 14.55
C GLN A 184 3.69 -5.07 14.98
N CYS A 185 4.63 -4.12 15.02
CA CYS A 185 4.34 -2.73 15.32
C CYS A 185 4.13 -1.93 14.02
N TYR A 186 3.16 -1.01 14.05
CA TYR A 186 2.87 -0.07 12.97
C TYR A 186 2.77 1.34 13.52
N LEU A 187 3.37 2.28 12.80
CA LEU A 187 3.29 3.72 13.09
C LEU A 187 2.36 4.38 12.08
N ASP A 188 1.55 5.32 12.57
CA ASP A 188 0.70 6.14 11.72
C ASP A 188 1.51 7.05 10.77
N ASN A 189 2.60 7.64 11.25
CA ASN A 189 3.47 8.49 10.45
C ASN A 189 4.94 8.29 10.86
N ILE A 190 5.80 7.96 9.89
CA ILE A 190 7.23 7.72 10.12
C ILE A 190 7.98 9.00 10.49
N THR A 191 7.55 10.16 9.99
CA THR A 191 8.21 11.45 10.28
C THR A 191 7.69 12.07 11.57
N CYS A 192 6.40 11.92 11.86
CA CYS A 192 5.83 12.36 13.11
C CYS A 192 4.76 11.40 13.64
N PRO A 193 5.16 10.36 14.38
CA PRO A 193 4.22 9.38 14.91
C PRO A 193 3.33 10.03 15.97
N THR A 194 2.01 9.92 15.83
CA THR A 194 1.06 10.35 16.87
C THR A 194 0.42 9.16 17.58
N SER A 195 0.45 8.00 16.95
CA SER A 195 -0.07 6.75 17.46
C SER A 195 0.71 5.56 16.90
N PHE A 196 0.68 4.46 17.65
CA PHE A 196 1.20 3.18 17.19
C PHE A 196 0.12 2.11 17.35
N SER A 197 0.24 1.02 16.60
CA SER A 197 -0.67 -0.12 16.66
C SER A 197 0.11 -1.42 16.64
N CYS A 198 -0.37 -2.41 17.39
CA CYS A 198 0.21 -3.74 17.43
C CYS A 198 -0.73 -4.74 16.75
N ALA A 199 -0.21 -5.51 15.79
CA ALA A 199 -0.91 -6.63 15.18
C ALA A 199 -0.28 -7.94 15.63
N CYS A 200 -1.09 -8.79 16.28
CA CYS A 200 -0.65 -10.14 16.65
C CYS A 200 -0.46 -11.01 15.41
N LYS A 201 0.46 -11.99 15.52
CA LYS A 201 0.68 -13.03 14.51
C LYS A 201 -0.37 -14.12 14.58
#